data_AF-A0A2K3E8I8-F1
#
_entry.id   AF-A0A2K3E8I8-F1
#
_cell.length_a   1.000
_cell.length_b   1.000
_cell.length_c   1.000
_cell.angle_alpha   90.00
_cell.angle_beta   90.00
_cell.angle_gamma   90.00
#
_symmetry.space_group_name_H-M   'P 1'
#
loop_
_entity.id
_entity.type
_entity.pdbx_description
1 polymer ?
#
loop_
_entity_poly.entity_id
_entity_poly.type
_entity_poly.pdbx_seq_one_letter_code
_entity_poly.pdbx_strand_id
1 'polypeptide(L)'
;MAHRPVLAQAKAAATVAPVAGAASSGVSQAELRERVTFFNTMSKSKELFRPRLSDGSVSMYVCGVTVYDYSHIGHARVYVAFDVLYRFLSAACGYKVTYVRNFTDIDDKIIARAQQSGVETSELTERFIDEFNKDMAALNVLPPALEPRATAFVPQMISTITDIIANGHAYAVDGGDVFFDVASLPGYGRLSGRQQEDNRAGERVAVDSRKRSPADFALWKAAKPGEPAWPSPWGPGRPGWHIECSSMIRELMGPVIDIHGGGRDLVFPHHENELAQSQAACGCGQHGHEHGHEHGGQQGGASTSGGDGSQSQLHNGTDFVRYWLHNGFVNVDSEKMSKSLGNFFTIRDVLARYHPLALRWFLVSSQYRAPLNYSDKGLEDASGRLYYVAQARLDVVEALRAAGEEGQRAMAEAEVVMAQAAANANSTPTSEAAAQQEAAAAAPSGKGKGKGGAAAAAAPAAGPALLSEVLSALADDLNTPAAVGALSAPLRTINDLLTTKAGRKRPDRLAVLAQLHCAMCRVMQLLGMELELEAGARAEAAGASVGVAAGAASGLAASAAALEQLLQELRALALVRLDMTEEAVQAAIQERTEARAAKDFARSDAIRVDLAAKGVLLLDTPEGTSWRPGSAASL
;
A
#
# COMPACT_ATOMS: atom_id res chain seq x y z
N MET A 1 -35.43 -1.68 8.01
CA MET A 1 -35.52 -2.24 6.64
C MET A 1 -34.39 -1.83 5.70
N ALA A 2 -33.43 -0.97 6.11
CA ALA A 2 -32.31 -0.51 5.28
C ALA A 2 -31.02 -1.37 5.35
N HIS A 3 -31.00 -2.49 6.10
CA HIS A 3 -29.77 -3.28 6.33
C HIS A 3 -29.53 -4.41 5.30
N ARG A 4 -30.58 -4.84 4.57
CA ARG A 4 -30.45 -5.88 3.52
C ARG A 4 -29.60 -5.49 2.29
N PRO A 5 -29.53 -4.22 1.83
CA PRO A 5 -28.70 -3.83 0.69
C PRO A 5 -27.20 -3.95 0.97
N VAL A 6 -26.74 -3.59 2.18
CA VAL A 6 -25.31 -3.60 2.54
C VAL A 6 -24.76 -5.03 2.60
N LEU A 7 -25.53 -5.97 3.17
CA LEU A 7 -25.20 -7.41 3.19
C LEU A 7 -25.23 -8.06 1.80
N ALA A 8 -26.09 -7.57 0.89
CA ALA A 8 -26.14 -8.04 -0.50
C ALA A 8 -24.98 -7.49 -1.35
N GLN A 9 -24.60 -6.22 -1.16
CA GLN A 9 -23.39 -5.61 -1.75
C GLN A 9 -22.11 -6.26 -1.20
N ALA A 10 -22.07 -6.65 0.08
CA ALA A 10 -20.97 -7.39 0.68
C ALA A 10 -20.65 -8.72 -0.01
N LYS A 11 -21.66 -9.40 -0.56
CA LYS A 11 -21.47 -10.64 -1.33
C LYS A 11 -21.05 -10.42 -2.78
N ALA A 12 -21.16 -9.19 -3.29
CA ALA A 12 -20.81 -8.81 -4.66
C ALA A 12 -19.51 -7.97 -4.74
N ALA A 13 -18.79 -7.85 -3.62
CA ALA A 13 -17.78 -6.84 -3.42
C ALA A 13 -16.57 -6.97 -4.37
N ALA A 14 -16.11 -5.81 -4.86
CA ALA A 14 -15.20 -5.65 -5.98
C ALA A 14 -13.91 -6.45 -5.83
N THR A 15 -13.69 -7.40 -6.75
CA THR A 15 -12.36 -7.90 -7.06
C THR A 15 -11.65 -6.83 -7.90
N VAL A 16 -10.45 -6.43 -7.51
CA VAL A 16 -9.52 -5.83 -8.48
C VAL A 16 -9.45 -6.81 -9.65
N ALA A 17 -9.76 -6.34 -10.86
CA ALA A 17 -9.69 -7.20 -12.03
C ALA A 17 -8.29 -7.83 -12.04
N PRO A 18 -8.18 -9.18 -12.18
CA PRO A 18 -6.88 -9.79 -12.33
C PRO A 18 -6.16 -9.11 -13.48
N VAL A 19 -4.84 -8.90 -13.36
CA VAL A 19 -4.04 -8.41 -14.50
C VAL A 19 -4.35 -9.35 -15.67
N ALA A 20 -4.99 -8.83 -16.72
CA ALA A 20 -5.41 -9.64 -17.85
C ALA A 20 -4.19 -10.38 -18.43
N GLY A 21 -4.24 -11.71 -18.45
CA GLY A 21 -3.14 -12.54 -18.97
C GLY A 21 -2.97 -13.95 -18.41
N ALA A 22 -3.91 -14.52 -17.64
CA ALA A 22 -3.73 -15.86 -17.06
C ALA A 22 -4.79 -16.86 -17.57
N ALA A 23 -4.50 -17.47 -18.72
CA ALA A 23 -5.02 -18.80 -19.02
C ALA A 23 -3.91 -19.67 -19.60
N SER A 24 -3.53 -20.70 -18.83
CA SER A 24 -3.03 -22.03 -19.20
C SER A 24 -1.67 -22.42 -18.62
N SER A 25 -1.68 -23.66 -18.08
CA SER A 25 -0.60 -24.47 -17.52
C SER A 25 -0.08 -24.08 -16.13
N GLY A 26 -0.14 -25.05 -15.21
CA GLY A 26 0.11 -24.86 -13.78
C GLY A 26 1.58 -24.76 -13.41
N VAL A 27 1.77 -24.15 -12.23
CA VAL A 27 3.00 -23.74 -11.51
C VAL A 27 3.47 -22.31 -11.84
N SER A 28 3.05 -21.32 -11.00
CA SER A 28 3.60 -19.95 -10.95
C SER A 28 3.05 -18.98 -9.89
N GLN A 29 1.74 -18.85 -9.69
CA GLN A 29 1.22 -18.08 -8.55
C GLN A 29 1.31 -18.88 -7.24
N ALA A 30 1.19 -20.20 -7.33
CA ALA A 30 1.29 -21.10 -6.19
C ALA A 30 2.65 -21.01 -5.48
N GLU A 31 3.74 -20.95 -6.23
CA GLU A 31 5.10 -20.83 -5.65
C GLU A 31 5.32 -19.47 -5.00
N LEU A 32 4.79 -18.39 -5.58
CA LEU A 32 4.83 -17.07 -4.95
C LEU A 32 4.08 -17.09 -3.61
N ARG A 33 2.89 -17.72 -3.56
CA ARG A 33 2.09 -17.87 -2.32
C ARG A 33 2.83 -18.63 -1.22
N GLU A 34 3.66 -19.60 -1.58
CA GLU A 34 4.48 -20.37 -0.63
C GLU A 34 5.65 -19.58 -0.02
N ARG A 35 5.87 -18.34 -0.47
CA ARG A 35 6.96 -17.46 -0.01
C ARG A 35 6.48 -16.17 0.66
N VAL A 36 5.19 -15.84 0.53
CA VAL A 36 4.64 -14.63 1.15
C VAL A 36 4.75 -14.75 2.65
N THR A 37 5.51 -13.86 3.27
CA THR A 37 5.62 -13.74 4.71
C THR A 37 5.14 -12.37 5.17
N PHE A 38 4.58 -12.30 6.38
CA PHE A 38 4.26 -11.05 7.05
C PHE A 38 4.81 -11.05 8.46
N PHE A 39 5.29 -9.91 8.92
CA PHE A 39 5.53 -9.73 10.34
C PHE A 39 4.20 -9.64 11.08
N ASN A 40 3.90 -10.65 11.89
CA ASN A 40 2.69 -10.68 12.68
C ASN A 40 2.93 -9.99 14.03
N THR A 41 2.15 -8.96 14.31
CA THR A 41 2.30 -8.18 15.56
C THR A 41 2.04 -9.06 16.79
N MET A 42 1.12 -10.04 16.67
CA MET A 42 0.81 -10.98 17.74
C MET A 42 2.02 -11.82 18.16
N SER A 43 2.69 -12.46 17.20
CA SER A 43 3.86 -13.31 17.49
C SER A 43 5.18 -12.55 17.60
N LYS A 44 5.21 -11.30 17.12
CA LYS A 44 6.42 -10.47 16.96
C LYS A 44 7.47 -11.13 16.06
N SER A 45 7.04 -11.91 15.08
CA SER A 45 7.92 -12.62 14.13
C SER A 45 7.38 -12.57 12.71
N LYS A 46 8.25 -12.79 11.71
CA LYS A 46 7.82 -13.01 10.33
C LYS A 46 7.28 -14.42 10.19
N GLU A 47 6.06 -14.55 9.69
CA GLU A 47 5.37 -15.82 9.50
C GLU A 47 4.97 -15.99 8.05
N LEU A 48 4.95 -17.24 7.58
CA LEU A 48 4.39 -17.57 6.27
C LEU A 48 2.88 -17.27 6.27
N PHE A 49 2.42 -16.54 5.25
CA PHE A 49 1.02 -16.21 5.06
C PHE A 49 0.25 -17.40 4.50
N ARG A 50 -0.70 -17.91 5.30
CA ARG A 50 -1.62 -18.97 4.92
C ARG A 50 -3.05 -18.53 5.20
N PRO A 51 -3.85 -18.24 4.14
CA PRO A 51 -5.26 -17.92 4.30
C PRO A 51 -6.00 -19.01 5.07
N ARG A 52 -7.08 -18.63 5.75
CA ARG A 52 -7.97 -19.50 6.49
C ARG A 52 -8.69 -20.46 5.57
N LEU A 53 -9.11 -19.98 4.40
CA LEU A 53 -9.82 -20.78 3.40
C LEU A 53 -8.84 -21.25 2.32
N SER A 54 -8.91 -22.53 1.98
CA SER A 54 -8.03 -23.16 0.99
C SER A 54 -8.42 -22.84 -0.47
N ASP A 55 -9.57 -22.18 -0.69
CA ASP A 55 -10.07 -21.79 -2.01
C ASP A 55 -9.42 -20.51 -2.57
N GLY A 56 -8.46 -19.94 -1.83
CA GLY A 56 -7.78 -18.70 -2.18
C GLY A 56 -8.52 -17.43 -1.79
N SER A 57 -9.61 -17.52 -1.01
CA SER A 57 -10.29 -16.36 -0.44
C SER A 57 -9.51 -15.80 0.76
N VAL A 58 -9.37 -14.47 0.81
CA VAL A 58 -8.67 -13.75 1.89
C VAL A 58 -9.58 -12.65 2.44
N SER A 59 -9.73 -12.62 3.75
CA SER A 59 -10.46 -11.60 4.49
C SER A 59 -9.51 -10.59 5.10
N MET A 60 -9.56 -9.33 4.63
CA MET A 60 -8.70 -8.24 5.12
C MET A 60 -9.55 -7.08 5.64
N TYR A 61 -9.38 -6.73 6.92
CA TYR A 61 -10.00 -5.55 7.52
C TYR A 61 -8.93 -4.54 7.92
N VAL A 62 -9.08 -3.27 7.55
CA VAL A 62 -8.17 -2.20 7.97
C VAL A 62 -8.99 -1.09 8.64
N CYS A 63 -8.62 -0.72 9.86
CA CYS A 63 -9.33 0.33 10.59
C CYS A 63 -9.32 1.66 9.83
N GLY A 64 -10.51 2.25 9.72
CA GLY A 64 -10.74 3.52 9.06
C GLY A 64 -10.41 4.75 9.89
N VAL A 65 -10.79 5.90 9.36
CA VAL A 65 -10.64 7.20 10.03
C VAL A 65 -11.90 7.58 10.80
N THR A 66 -11.73 8.39 11.84
CA THR A 66 -12.81 9.20 12.41
C THR A 66 -13.04 10.41 11.52
N VAL A 67 -14.23 10.52 10.91
CA VAL A 67 -14.53 11.51 9.85
C VAL A 67 -15.01 12.85 10.42
N TYR A 68 -14.13 13.54 11.14
CA TYR A 68 -14.40 14.88 11.69
C TYR A 68 -13.54 15.99 11.08
N ASP A 69 -12.52 15.63 10.30
CA ASP A 69 -11.56 16.58 9.71
C ASP A 69 -10.81 15.94 8.53
N TYR A 70 -10.00 16.74 7.82
CA TYR A 70 -9.18 16.30 6.70
C TYR A 70 -8.11 15.27 7.11
N SER A 71 -7.79 14.38 6.17
CA SER A 71 -6.73 13.40 6.34
C SER A 71 -5.34 14.02 6.26
N HIS A 72 -4.42 13.43 7.01
CA HIS A 72 -3.02 13.82 7.04
C HIS A 72 -2.10 12.72 6.52
N ILE A 73 -0.81 13.04 6.38
CA ILE A 73 0.18 12.11 5.81
C ILE A 73 0.33 10.79 6.59
N GLY A 74 -0.04 10.79 7.88
CA GLY A 74 -0.12 9.57 8.69
C GLY A 74 -1.21 8.62 8.20
N HIS A 75 -2.38 9.13 7.84
CA HIS A 75 -3.44 8.36 7.18
C HIS A 75 -2.99 7.88 5.80
N ALA A 76 -2.41 8.77 4.98
CA ALA A 76 -1.89 8.41 3.66
C ALA A 76 -0.91 7.22 3.74
N ARG A 77 -0.01 7.24 4.72
CA ARG A 77 0.94 6.15 4.94
C ARG A 77 0.27 4.80 5.17
N VAL A 78 -0.77 4.76 6.00
CA VAL A 78 -1.51 3.52 6.30
C VAL A 78 -2.16 3.01 5.03
N TYR A 79 -2.98 3.85 4.38
CA TYR A 79 -3.80 3.41 3.27
C TYR A 79 -3.01 3.13 1.99
N VAL A 80 -1.89 3.81 1.75
CA VAL A 80 -0.97 3.47 0.64
C VAL A 80 -0.32 2.11 0.87
N ALA A 81 0.15 1.79 2.09
CA ALA A 81 0.75 0.48 2.35
C ALA A 81 -0.26 -0.66 2.19
N PHE A 82 -1.47 -0.51 2.74
CA PHE A 82 -2.52 -1.52 2.61
C PHE A 82 -3.08 -1.61 1.17
N ASP A 83 -3.01 -0.53 0.38
CA ASP A 83 -3.29 -0.57 -1.06
C ASP A 83 -2.24 -1.40 -1.82
N VAL A 84 -0.94 -1.21 -1.55
CA VAL A 84 0.10 -2.05 -2.16
C VAL A 84 -0.07 -3.51 -1.75
N LEU A 85 -0.41 -3.78 -0.48
CA LEU A 85 -0.73 -5.14 -0.02
C LEU A 85 -1.95 -5.72 -0.77
N TYR A 86 -3.02 -4.95 -0.90
CA TYR A 86 -4.23 -5.37 -1.61
C TYR A 86 -3.94 -5.70 -3.08
N ARG A 87 -3.18 -4.83 -3.76
CA ARG A 87 -2.72 -5.02 -5.14
C ARG A 87 -1.83 -6.26 -5.26
N PHE A 88 -0.86 -6.43 -4.37
CA PHE A 88 0.04 -7.59 -4.39
C PHE A 88 -0.72 -8.91 -4.19
N LEU A 89 -1.55 -9.01 -3.15
CA LEU A 89 -2.31 -10.23 -2.86
C LEU A 89 -3.32 -10.55 -3.97
N SER A 90 -4.01 -9.54 -4.51
CA SER A 90 -5.03 -9.75 -5.54
C SER A 90 -4.42 -9.99 -6.92
N ALA A 91 -3.57 -9.07 -7.38
CA ALA A 91 -3.09 -9.02 -8.76
C ALA A 91 -1.89 -9.95 -9.00
N ALA A 92 -0.94 -10.04 -8.07
CA ALA A 92 0.25 -10.88 -8.21
C ALA A 92 0.05 -12.28 -7.63
N CYS A 93 -0.45 -12.39 -6.41
CA CYS A 93 -0.69 -13.70 -5.80
C CYS A 93 -1.98 -14.35 -6.29
N GLY A 94 -2.93 -13.61 -6.90
CA GLY A 94 -4.18 -14.16 -7.42
C GLY A 94 -5.18 -14.57 -6.33
N TYR A 95 -5.08 -14.02 -5.12
CA TYR A 95 -6.06 -14.25 -4.06
C TYR A 95 -7.36 -13.47 -4.31
N LYS A 96 -8.49 -14.03 -3.87
CA LYS A 96 -9.77 -13.32 -3.84
C LYS A 96 -9.88 -12.55 -2.53
N VAL A 97 -9.35 -11.33 -2.52
CA VAL A 97 -9.28 -10.52 -1.29
C VAL A 97 -10.58 -9.73 -1.11
N THR A 98 -11.32 -10.02 -0.04
CA THR A 98 -12.40 -9.16 0.47
C THR A 98 -11.79 -8.14 1.40
N TYR A 99 -11.56 -6.92 0.89
CA TYR A 99 -11.00 -5.81 1.64
C TYR A 99 -12.12 -4.93 2.23
N VAL A 100 -12.13 -4.74 3.55
CA VAL A 100 -13.08 -3.89 4.27
C VAL A 100 -12.34 -2.80 5.04
N ARG A 101 -12.86 -1.56 5.01
CA ARG A 101 -12.38 -0.45 5.83
C ARG A 101 -13.55 0.39 6.30
N ASN A 102 -13.75 0.53 7.61
CA ASN A 102 -14.89 1.28 8.12
C ASN A 102 -14.74 2.81 8.01
N PHE A 103 -15.83 3.52 8.32
CA PHE A 103 -15.79 4.90 8.77
C PHE A 103 -16.37 4.98 10.18
N THR A 104 -15.62 5.56 11.11
CA THR A 104 -16.14 5.93 12.43
C THR A 104 -16.85 7.29 12.25
N ASP A 105 -18.16 7.23 12.05
CA ASP A 105 -19.05 8.38 11.82
C ASP A 105 -19.89 8.77 13.05
N ILE A 106 -19.50 8.27 14.22
CA ILE A 106 -19.98 8.71 15.53
C ILE A 106 -18.84 8.63 16.55
N ASP A 107 -18.46 9.75 17.16
CA ASP A 107 -17.42 9.82 18.20
C ASP A 107 -17.51 11.17 18.95
N ASP A 108 -16.89 11.25 20.13
CA ASP A 108 -16.77 12.49 20.91
C ASP A 108 -16.18 13.64 20.08
N LYS A 109 -15.18 13.37 19.22
CA LYS A 109 -14.55 14.39 18.35
C LYS A 109 -15.49 14.90 17.27
N ILE A 110 -16.33 14.03 16.70
CA ILE A 110 -17.31 14.39 15.68
C ILE A 110 -18.36 15.31 16.29
N ILE A 111 -18.91 14.91 17.44
CA ILE A 111 -19.92 15.69 18.17
C ILE A 111 -19.37 17.08 18.52
N ALA A 112 -18.16 17.14 19.10
CA ALA A 112 -17.53 18.40 19.46
C ALA A 112 -17.28 19.29 18.23
N ARG A 113 -16.82 18.73 17.12
CA ARG A 113 -16.54 19.48 15.89
C ARG A 113 -17.81 19.97 15.20
N ALA A 114 -18.87 19.17 15.20
CA ALA A 114 -20.17 19.52 14.67
C ALA A 114 -20.78 20.70 15.44
N GLN A 115 -20.76 20.62 16.78
CA GLN A 115 -21.19 21.71 17.67
C GLN A 115 -20.39 23.00 17.43
N GLN A 116 -19.06 22.91 17.34
CA GLN A 116 -18.20 24.07 17.05
C GLN A 116 -18.48 24.72 15.69
N SER A 117 -18.89 23.92 14.71
CA SER A 117 -19.10 24.38 13.33
C SER A 117 -20.56 24.76 13.05
N GLY A 118 -21.48 24.52 14.00
CA GLY A 118 -22.90 24.81 13.85
C GLY A 118 -23.62 23.94 12.81
N VAL A 119 -23.13 22.72 12.56
CA VAL A 119 -23.70 21.77 11.60
C VAL A 119 -24.11 20.47 12.28
N GLU A 120 -25.00 19.71 11.65
CA GLU A 120 -25.39 18.38 12.14
C GLU A 120 -24.24 17.37 11.99
N THR A 121 -24.18 16.38 12.89
CA THR A 121 -23.11 15.37 12.86
C THR A 121 -23.11 14.57 11.56
N SER A 122 -24.28 14.24 11.02
CA SER A 122 -24.40 13.52 9.74
C SER A 122 -23.91 14.35 8.56
N GLU A 123 -24.19 15.65 8.53
CA GLU A 123 -23.69 16.55 7.49
C GLU A 123 -22.16 16.65 7.54
N LEU A 124 -21.60 16.78 8.75
CA LEU A 124 -20.15 16.83 8.95
C LEU A 124 -19.47 15.54 8.46
N THR A 125 -20.00 14.38 8.84
CA THR A 125 -19.38 13.08 8.51
C THR A 125 -19.50 12.75 7.04
N GLU A 126 -20.65 13.01 6.40
CA GLU A 126 -20.79 12.85 4.94
C GLU A 126 -19.75 13.67 4.19
N ARG A 127 -19.60 14.95 4.56
CA ARG A 127 -18.58 15.81 3.97
C ARG A 127 -17.19 15.22 4.11
N PHE A 128 -16.77 14.80 5.31
CA PHE A 128 -15.41 14.32 5.50
C PHE A 128 -15.18 12.89 4.98
N ILE A 129 -16.22 12.08 4.79
CA ILE A 129 -16.15 10.83 4.01
C ILE A 129 -15.83 11.17 2.55
N ASP A 130 -16.54 12.12 1.94
CA ASP A 130 -16.28 12.54 0.56
C ASP A 130 -14.87 13.13 0.41
N GLU A 131 -14.44 13.98 1.33
CA GLU A 131 -13.10 14.57 1.31
C GLU A 131 -12.01 13.51 1.50
N PHE A 132 -12.22 12.52 2.37
CA PHE A 132 -11.32 11.39 2.53
C PHE A 132 -11.21 10.58 1.24
N ASN A 133 -12.33 10.28 0.58
CA ASN A 133 -12.34 9.51 -0.65
C ASN A 133 -11.63 10.26 -1.80
N LYS A 134 -11.78 11.59 -1.89
CA LYS A 134 -11.02 12.43 -2.83
C LYS A 134 -9.51 12.33 -2.57
N ASP A 135 -9.09 12.40 -1.29
CA ASP A 135 -7.68 12.29 -0.92
C ASP A 135 -7.12 10.89 -1.27
N MET A 136 -7.87 9.82 -1.02
CA MET A 136 -7.47 8.44 -1.36
C MET A 136 -7.37 8.24 -2.88
N ALA A 137 -8.35 8.74 -3.64
CA ALA A 137 -8.35 8.68 -5.09
C ALA A 137 -7.15 9.44 -5.69
N ALA A 138 -6.83 10.64 -5.18
CA ALA A 138 -5.66 11.40 -5.60
C ALA A 138 -4.36 10.60 -5.40
N LEU A 139 -4.26 9.82 -4.33
CA LEU A 139 -3.12 8.95 -4.04
C LEU A 139 -3.17 7.59 -4.77
N ASN A 140 -4.13 7.38 -5.68
CA ASN A 140 -4.35 6.11 -6.40
C ASN A 140 -4.50 4.91 -5.44
N VAL A 141 -5.14 5.13 -4.29
CA VAL A 141 -5.55 4.07 -3.37
C VAL A 141 -6.83 3.45 -3.90
N LEU A 142 -6.85 2.14 -4.12
CA LEU A 142 -8.04 1.43 -4.55
C LEU A 142 -9.11 1.47 -3.45
N PRO A 143 -10.39 1.63 -3.82
CA PRO A 143 -11.47 1.55 -2.86
C PRO A 143 -11.54 0.13 -2.27
N PRO A 144 -11.82 0.00 -0.96
CA PRO A 144 -12.19 -1.27 -0.37
C PRO A 144 -13.42 -1.86 -1.05
N ALA A 145 -13.58 -3.16 -0.90
CA ALA A 145 -14.76 -3.87 -1.35
C ALA A 145 -16.00 -3.43 -0.54
N LEU A 146 -15.81 -3.07 0.74
CA LEU A 146 -16.85 -2.50 1.61
C LEU A 146 -16.32 -1.39 2.51
N GLU A 147 -17.15 -0.36 2.69
CA GLU A 147 -16.87 0.76 3.60
C GLU A 147 -18.01 0.98 4.61
N PRO A 148 -18.14 0.09 5.62
CA PRO A 148 -19.23 0.18 6.58
C PRO A 148 -19.10 1.40 7.49
N ARG A 149 -20.23 2.02 7.81
CA ARG A 149 -20.32 3.15 8.74
C ARG A 149 -20.77 2.67 10.11
N ALA A 150 -20.12 3.13 11.17
CA ALA A 150 -20.47 2.74 12.54
C ALA A 150 -21.96 2.94 12.86
N THR A 151 -22.55 4.08 12.47
CA THR A 151 -23.97 4.38 12.72
C THR A 151 -24.94 3.37 12.08
N ALA A 152 -24.53 2.67 11.01
CA ALA A 152 -25.34 1.67 10.33
C ALA A 152 -25.33 0.28 11.01
N PHE A 153 -24.45 0.07 11.99
CA PHE A 153 -24.25 -1.22 12.67
C PHE A 153 -24.56 -1.17 14.18
N VAL A 154 -25.19 -0.10 14.67
CA VAL A 154 -25.56 0.05 16.09
C VAL A 154 -26.37 -1.15 16.62
N PRO A 155 -27.36 -1.72 15.89
CA PRO A 155 -28.04 -2.93 16.36
C PRO A 155 -27.11 -4.12 16.61
N GLN A 156 -26.13 -4.34 15.72
CA GLN A 156 -25.12 -5.39 15.86
C GLN A 156 -24.16 -5.11 17.02
N MET A 157 -23.84 -3.84 17.28
CA MET A 157 -23.06 -3.44 18.46
C MET A 157 -23.82 -3.75 19.75
N ILE A 158 -25.10 -3.40 19.84
CA ILE A 158 -25.96 -3.73 20.99
C ILE A 158 -26.02 -5.26 21.19
N SER A 159 -26.19 -6.03 20.10
CA SER A 159 -26.18 -7.49 20.17
C SER A 159 -24.85 -8.03 20.70
N THR A 160 -23.73 -7.52 20.19
CA THR A 160 -22.39 -7.97 20.62
C THR A 160 -22.13 -7.63 22.08
N ILE A 161 -22.52 -6.44 22.55
CA ILE A 161 -22.40 -6.05 23.97
C ILE A 161 -23.27 -6.96 24.84
N THR A 162 -24.48 -7.31 24.38
CA THR A 162 -25.36 -8.23 25.09
C THR A 162 -24.71 -9.60 25.25
N ASP A 163 -24.08 -10.14 24.21
CA ASP A 163 -23.32 -11.40 24.27
C ASP A 163 -22.15 -11.30 25.27
N ILE A 164 -21.38 -10.20 25.25
CA ILE A 164 -20.26 -9.98 26.18
C ILE A 164 -20.74 -9.94 27.64
N ILE A 165 -21.86 -9.28 27.92
CA ILE A 165 -22.47 -9.26 29.26
C ILE A 165 -22.93 -10.66 29.66
N ALA A 166 -23.64 -11.36 28.78
CA ALA A 166 -24.14 -12.71 29.03
C ALA A 166 -23.00 -13.70 29.34
N ASN A 167 -21.85 -13.51 28.71
CA ASN A 167 -20.64 -14.31 28.94
C ASN A 167 -19.82 -13.86 30.17
N GLY A 168 -20.28 -12.84 30.92
CA GLY A 168 -19.65 -12.41 32.17
C GLY A 168 -18.46 -11.46 32.01
N HIS A 169 -18.28 -10.86 30.83
CA HIS A 169 -17.11 -10.02 30.50
C HIS A 169 -17.42 -8.51 30.45
N ALA A 170 -18.64 -8.12 30.76
CA ALA A 170 -19.05 -6.72 30.82
C ALA A 170 -20.11 -6.49 31.91
N TYR A 171 -20.23 -5.24 32.33
CA TYR A 171 -21.21 -4.83 33.33
C TYR A 171 -21.80 -3.46 32.98
N ALA A 172 -23.10 -3.31 33.18
CA ALA A 172 -23.77 -2.02 33.15
C ALA A 172 -23.66 -1.35 34.52
N VAL A 173 -23.63 -0.02 34.52
CA VAL A 173 -23.66 0.79 35.75
C VAL A 173 -24.90 1.67 35.77
N ASP A 174 -25.25 2.16 36.96
CA ASP A 174 -26.30 3.17 37.13
C ASP A 174 -25.96 4.40 36.26
N GLY A 175 -26.95 4.86 35.49
CA GLY A 175 -26.80 5.93 34.51
C GLY A 175 -26.67 5.47 33.05
N GLY A 176 -26.57 4.17 32.79
CA GLY A 176 -26.74 3.59 31.44
C GLY A 176 -25.45 3.33 30.65
N ASP A 177 -24.27 3.62 31.23
CA ASP A 177 -22.99 3.21 30.65
C ASP A 177 -22.78 1.69 30.80
N VAL A 178 -22.09 1.09 29.84
CA VAL A 178 -21.64 -0.30 29.89
C VAL A 178 -20.14 -0.36 29.70
N PHE A 179 -19.45 -1.04 30.61
CA PHE A 179 -18.00 -1.21 30.58
C PHE A 179 -17.61 -2.67 30.34
N PHE A 180 -16.51 -2.87 29.62
CA PHE A 180 -15.83 -4.14 29.53
C PHE A 180 -15.02 -4.37 30.81
N ASP A 181 -15.14 -5.55 31.42
CA ASP A 181 -14.37 -5.96 32.60
C ASP A 181 -13.05 -6.56 32.15
N VAL A 182 -11.97 -5.77 32.12
CA VAL A 182 -10.67 -6.26 31.60
C VAL A 182 -10.13 -7.40 32.46
N ALA A 183 -10.40 -7.41 33.76
CA ALA A 183 -9.94 -8.46 34.66
C ALA A 183 -10.61 -9.81 34.39
N SER A 184 -11.79 -9.82 33.77
CA SER A 184 -12.49 -11.04 33.37
C SER A 184 -11.80 -11.82 32.24
N LEU A 185 -10.81 -11.22 31.55
CA LEU A 185 -10.10 -11.83 30.42
C LEU A 185 -8.58 -11.89 30.69
N PRO A 186 -8.05 -12.97 31.28
CA PRO A 186 -6.63 -13.08 31.64
C PRO A 186 -5.65 -12.93 30.46
N GLY A 187 -6.09 -13.15 29.22
CA GLY A 187 -5.28 -12.98 28.01
C GLY A 187 -5.18 -11.54 27.48
N TYR A 188 -5.79 -10.56 28.15
CA TYR A 188 -5.76 -9.16 27.73
C TYR A 188 -4.34 -8.57 27.80
N GLY A 189 -3.92 -7.87 26.74
CA GLY A 189 -2.56 -7.31 26.63
C GLY A 189 -1.63 -8.16 25.76
N ARG A 190 -2.09 -9.32 25.27
CA ARG A 190 -1.26 -10.25 24.48
C ARG A 190 -0.80 -9.66 23.14
N LEU A 191 -1.64 -8.86 22.48
CA LEU A 191 -1.29 -8.26 21.18
C LEU A 191 -0.22 -7.17 21.34
N SER A 192 -0.43 -6.28 22.31
CA SER A 192 0.47 -5.16 22.62
C SER A 192 1.73 -5.60 23.36
N GLY A 193 1.67 -6.74 24.06
CA GLY A 193 2.69 -7.22 24.97
C GLY A 193 2.82 -6.38 26.26
N ARG A 194 1.83 -5.54 26.57
CA ARG A 194 1.79 -4.78 27.83
C ARG A 194 1.32 -5.70 28.96
N GLN A 195 1.93 -5.58 30.14
CA GLN A 195 1.39 -6.26 31.31
C GLN A 195 0.18 -5.50 31.84
N GLN A 196 -0.77 -6.21 32.47
CA GLN A 196 -1.99 -5.60 32.99
C GLN A 196 -1.69 -4.50 34.03
N GLU A 197 -0.56 -4.62 34.73
CA GLU A 197 -0.03 -3.65 35.69
C GLU A 197 0.42 -2.33 35.04
N ASP A 198 0.86 -2.37 33.77
CA ASP A 198 1.27 -1.21 32.97
C ASP A 198 0.07 -0.40 32.44
N ASN A 199 -1.14 -0.97 32.52
CA ASN A 199 -2.39 -0.36 32.06
C ASN A 199 -3.08 0.50 33.13
N ARG A 200 -2.43 0.70 34.29
CA ARG A 200 -2.86 1.71 35.25
C ARG A 200 -2.76 3.08 34.59
N ALA A 201 -3.86 3.82 34.59
CA ALA A 201 -3.97 5.11 33.93
C ALA A 201 -2.79 6.02 34.29
N GLY A 202 -1.92 6.31 33.31
CA GLY A 202 -1.04 7.46 33.39
C GLY A 202 -1.89 8.73 33.56
N GLU A 203 -1.39 9.68 34.36
CA GLU A 203 -1.98 10.90 34.94
C GLU A 203 -2.83 11.86 34.06
N ARG A 204 -3.55 11.43 33.02
CA ARG A 204 -4.21 12.34 32.06
C ARG A 204 -5.71 12.11 31.83
N VAL A 205 -6.37 11.19 32.52
CA VAL A 205 -7.84 11.01 32.45
C VAL A 205 -8.43 10.89 33.85
N ALA A 206 -9.49 11.64 34.13
CA ALA A 206 -10.23 11.53 35.39
C ALA A 206 -10.72 10.08 35.56
N VAL A 207 -10.37 9.46 36.69
CA VAL A 207 -10.79 8.09 37.02
C VAL A 207 -12.31 8.12 37.21
N ASP A 208 -13.04 7.45 36.32
CA ASP A 208 -14.47 7.24 36.51
C ASP A 208 -14.67 6.23 37.65
N SER A 209 -15.08 6.74 38.81
CA SER A 209 -15.27 5.95 40.03
C SER A 209 -16.28 4.80 39.90
N ARG A 210 -17.09 4.78 38.82
CA ARG A 210 -18.06 3.72 38.54
C ARG A 210 -17.42 2.47 37.93
N LYS A 211 -16.18 2.59 37.42
CA LYS A 211 -15.44 1.44 36.87
C LYS A 211 -14.90 0.57 38.00
N ARG A 212 -15.00 -0.75 37.85
CA ARG A 212 -14.37 -1.75 38.72
C ARG A 212 -12.85 -1.66 38.64
N SER A 213 -12.31 -1.37 37.45
CA SER A 213 -10.88 -1.19 37.21
C SER A 213 -10.61 0.06 36.35
N PRO A 214 -9.50 0.79 36.59
CA PRO A 214 -9.06 1.87 35.70
C PRO A 214 -8.81 1.41 34.25
N ALA A 215 -8.51 0.13 34.04
CA ALA A 215 -8.27 -0.44 32.71
C ALA A 215 -9.58 -0.68 31.93
N ASP A 216 -10.73 -0.72 32.60
CA ASP A 216 -12.02 -0.98 31.97
C ASP A 216 -12.37 0.12 30.98
N PHE A 217 -12.90 -0.26 29.83
CA PHE A 217 -13.24 0.66 28.74
C PHE A 217 -14.71 0.57 28.37
N ALA A 218 -15.25 1.68 27.86
CA ALA A 218 -16.67 1.77 27.54
C ALA A 218 -17.01 0.95 26.30
N LEU A 219 -18.03 0.11 26.41
CA LEU A 219 -18.71 -0.55 25.30
C LEU A 219 -19.90 0.27 24.82
N TRP A 220 -20.63 0.88 25.76
CA TRP A 220 -21.76 1.76 25.52
C TRP A 220 -21.64 2.99 26.41
N LYS A 221 -21.87 4.18 25.85
CA LYS A 221 -21.90 5.45 26.56
C LYS A 221 -23.33 5.97 26.59
N ALA A 222 -23.85 6.26 27.77
CA ALA A 222 -25.16 6.89 27.94
C ALA A 222 -25.19 8.26 27.25
N ALA A 223 -26.36 8.60 26.70
CA ALA A 223 -26.54 9.84 25.97
C ALA A 223 -26.44 11.06 26.90
N LYS A 224 -25.72 12.09 26.46
CA LYS A 224 -25.80 13.43 27.06
C LYS A 224 -26.86 14.26 26.33
N PRO A 225 -27.46 15.27 26.98
CA PRO A 225 -28.44 16.14 26.33
C PRO A 225 -27.90 16.74 25.03
N GLY A 226 -28.64 16.55 23.93
CA GLY A 226 -28.27 17.08 22.62
C GLY A 226 -27.22 16.27 21.83
N GLU A 227 -26.72 15.15 22.36
CA GLU A 227 -25.87 14.24 21.60
C GLU A 227 -26.72 13.21 20.81
N PRO A 228 -26.24 12.74 19.64
CA PRO A 228 -26.86 11.61 18.93
C PRO A 228 -26.95 10.37 19.83
N ALA A 229 -28.11 9.71 19.83
CA ALA A 229 -28.39 8.56 20.68
C ALA A 229 -29.31 7.55 20.01
N TRP A 230 -29.12 6.29 20.37
CA TRP A 230 -29.91 5.13 19.96
C TRP A 230 -30.53 4.45 21.18
N PRO A 231 -31.73 3.87 21.05
CA PRO A 231 -32.31 3.07 22.12
C PRO A 231 -31.49 1.78 22.33
N SER A 232 -31.30 1.38 23.58
CA SER A 232 -30.63 0.14 23.96
C SER A 232 -31.24 -0.45 25.24
N PRO A 233 -30.94 -1.72 25.59
CA PRO A 233 -31.36 -2.32 26.86
C PRO A 233 -30.86 -1.56 28.10
N TRP A 234 -29.82 -0.73 27.97
CA TRP A 234 -29.21 0.04 29.06
C TRP A 234 -29.64 1.52 29.04
N GLY A 235 -30.62 1.87 28.20
CA GLY A 235 -31.09 3.23 27.98
C GLY A 235 -30.51 3.89 26.72
N PRO A 236 -30.97 5.11 26.37
CA PRO A 236 -30.47 5.83 25.22
C PRO A 236 -28.98 6.14 25.33
N GLY A 237 -28.22 5.87 24.27
CA GLY A 237 -26.77 6.12 24.25
C GLY A 237 -26.15 5.86 22.90
N ARG A 238 -24.83 5.64 22.88
CA ARG A 238 -24.04 5.42 21.67
C ARG A 238 -22.89 4.44 21.94
N PRO A 239 -22.38 3.76 20.90
CA PRO A 239 -21.27 2.83 21.06
C PRO A 239 -19.99 3.52 21.56
N GLY A 240 -19.16 2.75 22.26
CA GLY A 240 -17.75 3.10 22.45
C GLY A 240 -16.94 2.81 21.18
N TRP A 241 -15.86 3.58 20.97
CA TRP A 241 -15.07 3.52 19.73
C TRP A 241 -14.61 2.10 19.32
N HIS A 242 -14.24 1.26 20.28
CA HIS A 242 -13.70 -0.08 20.00
C HIS A 242 -14.76 -1.08 19.51
N ILE A 243 -15.98 -1.04 20.08
CA ILE A 243 -17.00 -2.07 19.81
C ILE A 243 -17.50 -2.03 18.37
N GLU A 244 -17.31 -0.89 17.70
CA GLU A 244 -17.69 -0.68 16.30
C GLU A 244 -17.01 -1.70 15.39
N CYS A 245 -15.68 -1.75 15.42
CA CYS A 245 -14.87 -2.59 14.54
C CYS A 245 -15.15 -4.08 14.79
N SER A 246 -15.14 -4.54 16.05
CA SER A 246 -15.45 -5.94 16.37
C SER A 246 -16.83 -6.38 15.86
N SER A 247 -17.84 -5.52 16.01
CA SER A 247 -19.21 -5.84 15.59
C SER A 247 -19.35 -5.85 14.08
N MET A 248 -18.74 -4.89 13.38
CA MET A 248 -18.75 -4.83 11.92
C MET A 248 -17.99 -6.00 11.29
N ILE A 249 -16.84 -6.39 11.85
CA ILE A 249 -16.07 -7.56 11.38
C ILE A 249 -16.90 -8.83 11.55
N ARG A 250 -17.48 -9.05 12.74
CA ARG A 250 -18.29 -10.24 13.02
C ARG A 250 -19.46 -10.37 12.05
N GLU A 251 -20.16 -9.27 11.78
CA GLU A 251 -21.32 -9.24 10.89
C GLU A 251 -20.94 -9.47 9.41
N LEU A 252 -19.88 -8.81 8.93
CA LEU A 252 -19.54 -8.78 7.52
C LEU A 252 -18.64 -9.95 7.08
N MET A 253 -17.75 -10.39 7.96
CA MET A 253 -16.64 -11.29 7.63
C MET A 253 -16.63 -12.56 8.47
N GLY A 254 -17.45 -12.61 9.52
CA GLY A 254 -17.55 -13.74 10.44
C GLY A 254 -16.59 -13.62 11.64
N PRO A 255 -16.50 -14.67 12.47
CA PRO A 255 -15.81 -14.62 13.76
C PRO A 255 -14.28 -14.61 13.67
N VAL A 256 -13.72 -14.99 12.51
CA VAL A 256 -12.27 -15.06 12.29
C VAL A 256 -11.92 -14.52 10.91
N ILE A 257 -10.99 -13.56 10.86
CA ILE A 257 -10.45 -12.99 9.63
C ILE A 257 -8.95 -13.30 9.45
N ASP A 258 -8.46 -13.17 8.21
CA ASP A 258 -7.07 -13.45 7.86
C ASP A 258 -6.15 -12.32 8.29
N ILE A 259 -6.44 -11.09 7.84
CA ILE A 259 -5.58 -9.93 8.05
C ILE A 259 -6.39 -8.83 8.75
N HIS A 260 -5.85 -8.29 9.83
CA HIS A 260 -6.35 -7.06 10.45
C HIS A 260 -5.24 -6.01 10.51
N GLY A 261 -5.53 -4.80 10.05
CA GLY A 261 -4.55 -3.76 9.75
C GLY A 261 -4.84 -2.40 10.36
N GLY A 262 -3.78 -1.62 10.62
CA GLY A 262 -3.93 -0.23 11.05
C GLY A 262 -2.60 0.49 11.34
N GLY A 263 -2.68 1.72 11.87
CA GLY A 263 -1.51 2.41 12.40
C GLY A 263 -0.98 1.76 13.68
N ARG A 264 0.32 1.91 13.98
CA ARG A 264 0.93 1.34 15.21
C ARG A 264 0.33 1.89 16.51
N ASP A 265 -0.28 3.07 16.49
CA ASP A 265 -1.08 3.61 17.60
C ASP A 265 -2.36 2.81 17.86
N LEU A 266 -2.87 2.06 16.88
CA LEU A 266 -4.06 1.24 17.06
C LEU A 266 -3.77 -0.08 17.77
N VAL A 267 -2.50 -0.55 17.81
CA VAL A 267 -2.12 -1.76 18.57
C VAL A 267 -2.67 -1.71 19.99
N PHE A 268 -2.54 -0.55 20.65
CA PHE A 268 -3.12 -0.31 21.97
C PHE A 268 -3.62 1.14 22.10
N PRO A 269 -4.84 1.36 22.62
CA PRO A 269 -5.74 0.34 23.16
C PRO A 269 -6.65 -0.31 22.11
N HIS A 270 -6.72 0.22 20.89
CA HIS A 270 -7.84 -0.07 19.98
C HIS A 270 -7.96 -1.55 19.58
N HIS A 271 -6.96 -2.11 18.93
CA HIS A 271 -6.95 -3.50 18.46
C HIS A 271 -6.87 -4.53 19.58
N GLU A 272 -6.22 -4.19 20.71
CA GLU A 272 -6.26 -5.03 21.92
C GLU A 272 -7.70 -5.14 22.46
N ASN A 273 -8.43 -4.02 22.49
CA ASN A 273 -9.83 -4.01 22.90
C ASN A 273 -10.72 -4.76 21.91
N GLU A 274 -10.50 -4.62 20.61
CA GLU A 274 -11.25 -5.37 19.60
C GLU A 274 -11.07 -6.88 19.75
N LEU A 275 -9.84 -7.30 20.03
CA LEU A 275 -9.53 -8.70 20.27
C LEU A 275 -10.25 -9.21 21.51
N ALA A 276 -10.20 -8.46 22.61
CA ALA A 276 -10.86 -8.80 23.86
C ALA A 276 -12.38 -8.89 23.69
N GLN A 277 -13.00 -7.91 23.03
CA GLN A 277 -14.44 -7.88 22.73
C GLN A 277 -14.87 -9.08 21.88
N SER A 278 -14.11 -9.39 20.83
CA SER A 278 -14.46 -10.47 19.90
C SER A 278 -14.32 -11.85 20.55
N GLN A 279 -13.30 -12.05 21.39
CA GLN A 279 -13.15 -13.27 22.17
C GLN A 279 -14.25 -13.43 23.22
N ALA A 280 -14.54 -12.36 23.95
CA ALA A 280 -15.58 -12.35 24.97
C ALA A 280 -16.98 -12.59 24.40
N ALA A 281 -17.29 -12.06 23.21
CA ALA A 281 -18.57 -12.27 22.55
C ALA A 281 -18.76 -13.72 22.03
N CYS A 282 -17.66 -14.38 21.63
CA CYS A 282 -17.68 -15.74 21.08
C CYS A 282 -18.02 -16.81 22.14
N GLY A 283 -17.77 -16.56 23.43
CA GLY A 283 -17.87 -17.57 24.50
C GLY A 283 -16.79 -18.66 24.43
N CYS A 284 -15.82 -18.50 23.51
CA CYS A 284 -14.84 -19.52 23.09
C CYS A 284 -13.74 -19.81 24.13
N GLY A 285 -13.86 -19.27 25.35
CA GLY A 285 -12.99 -19.52 26.50
C GLY A 285 -13.49 -20.56 27.52
N GLN A 286 -14.72 -21.08 27.37
CA GLN A 286 -15.32 -21.99 28.38
C GLN A 286 -15.15 -23.51 28.11
N HIS A 287 -14.42 -23.92 27.07
CA HIS A 287 -14.19 -25.35 26.77
C HIS A 287 -12.71 -25.77 26.73
N GLY A 288 -11.84 -25.04 27.41
CA GLY A 288 -10.48 -25.50 27.71
C GLY A 288 -10.45 -26.16 29.08
N HIS A 289 -10.27 -27.49 29.10
CA HIS A 289 -10.09 -28.36 30.29
C HIS A 289 -11.34 -28.87 30.99
N GLU A 290 -12.08 -29.80 30.38
CA GLU A 290 -12.76 -30.87 31.13
C GLU A 290 -13.23 -31.98 30.20
N HIS A 291 -12.37 -32.99 29.97
CA HIS A 291 -12.79 -34.38 29.70
C HIS A 291 -11.65 -35.31 30.12
N GLY A 292 -11.57 -35.55 31.43
CA GLY A 292 -10.92 -36.72 32.00
C GLY A 292 -12.00 -37.69 32.51
N HIS A 293 -11.72 -38.99 32.39
CA HIS A 293 -12.49 -40.16 32.87
C HIS A 293 -13.76 -40.49 32.05
N GLU A 294 -14.04 -41.71 31.58
CA GLU A 294 -13.60 -43.08 31.91
C GLU A 294 -13.94 -44.05 30.74
N HIS A 295 -13.05 -45.00 30.39
CA HIS A 295 -13.29 -46.46 30.34
C HIS A 295 -12.15 -47.23 29.63
N GLY A 296 -11.81 -48.38 30.22
CA GLY A 296 -10.53 -49.09 30.06
C GLY A 296 -10.33 -49.92 28.79
N GLY A 297 -9.06 -50.29 28.59
CA GLY A 297 -8.61 -51.20 27.54
C GLY A 297 -7.09 -51.27 27.52
N GLN A 298 -6.55 -52.46 27.75
CA GLN A 298 -5.21 -52.75 28.21
C GLN A 298 -4.25 -53.11 27.04
N GLN A 299 -2.98 -52.72 27.19
CA GLN A 299 -1.74 -53.31 26.61
C GLN A 299 -1.36 -53.11 25.12
N GLY A 300 -0.20 -52.46 24.94
CA GLY A 300 0.97 -53.12 24.32
C GLY A 300 1.45 -52.58 22.96
N GLY A 301 2.60 -51.89 22.94
CA GLY A 301 3.36 -51.68 21.70
C GLY A 301 4.30 -50.47 21.74
N ALA A 302 5.52 -50.67 22.21
CA ALA A 302 6.60 -49.70 22.06
C ALA A 302 7.12 -49.73 20.61
N SER A 303 7.20 -48.57 19.96
CA SER A 303 8.11 -48.35 18.83
C SER A 303 8.64 -46.93 18.84
N THR A 304 9.94 -46.82 19.06
CA THR A 304 10.74 -45.62 18.92
C THR A 304 10.97 -45.26 17.45
N SER A 305 10.67 -44.03 17.05
CA SER A 305 11.34 -43.37 15.93
C SER A 305 11.22 -41.85 16.08
N GLY A 306 12.35 -41.16 16.07
CA GLY A 306 12.43 -39.71 16.18
C GLY A 306 11.83 -38.96 14.99
N GLY A 307 11.58 -37.67 15.19
CA GLY A 307 11.17 -36.77 14.12
C GLY A 307 10.56 -35.48 14.64
N ASP A 308 11.25 -34.39 14.36
CA ASP A 308 10.72 -33.04 14.11
C ASP A 308 10.29 -32.16 15.31
N GLY A 309 11.25 -31.36 15.77
CA GLY A 309 10.98 -30.09 16.42
C GLY A 309 10.71 -29.00 15.39
N SER A 310 9.45 -28.88 14.93
CA SER A 310 8.97 -27.67 14.22
C SER A 310 7.45 -27.53 14.21
N GLN A 311 6.75 -27.94 15.28
CA GLN A 311 5.37 -27.47 15.49
C GLN A 311 5.38 -26.01 15.96
N SER A 312 5.59 -25.08 15.02
CA SER A 312 5.08 -23.72 15.19
C SER A 312 3.57 -23.86 15.40
N GLN A 313 3.11 -23.61 16.63
CA GLN A 313 1.71 -23.57 17.00
C GLN A 313 0.97 -22.67 16.00
N LEU A 314 0.31 -23.27 15.02
CA LEU A 314 -0.69 -22.58 14.23
C LEU A 314 -1.76 -22.14 15.22
N HIS A 315 -1.96 -20.82 15.32
CA HIS A 315 -3.09 -20.19 16.00
C HIS A 315 -4.32 -21.09 15.88
N ASN A 316 -4.81 -21.54 17.03
CA ASN A 316 -5.68 -22.70 17.28
C ASN A 316 -7.09 -22.66 16.66
N GLY A 317 -7.32 -21.89 15.59
CA GLY A 317 -8.61 -21.82 14.90
C GLY A 317 -9.72 -21.14 15.70
N THR A 318 -9.43 -20.58 16.88
CA THR A 318 -10.36 -19.81 17.72
C THR A 318 -9.96 -18.35 17.91
N ASP A 319 -8.81 -17.93 17.37
CA ASP A 319 -8.33 -16.55 17.43
C ASP A 319 -8.99 -15.67 16.35
N PHE A 320 -9.62 -14.58 16.79
CA PHE A 320 -10.32 -13.55 15.99
C PHE A 320 -9.60 -13.09 14.71
N VAL A 321 -8.26 -12.99 14.74
CA VAL A 321 -7.43 -12.52 13.63
C VAL A 321 -6.18 -13.39 13.52
N ARG A 322 -5.82 -13.84 12.32
CA ARG A 322 -4.62 -14.65 12.08
C ARG A 322 -3.35 -13.82 11.95
N TYR A 323 -3.38 -12.72 11.20
CA TYR A 323 -2.22 -11.84 10.95
C TYR A 323 -2.55 -10.38 11.28
N TRP A 324 -1.85 -9.82 12.27
CA TRP A 324 -1.97 -8.42 12.66
C TRP A 324 -0.84 -7.58 12.05
N LEU A 325 -1.18 -6.67 11.14
CA LEU A 325 -0.20 -5.83 10.43
C LEU A 325 -0.35 -4.37 10.87
N HIS A 326 0.76 -3.74 11.27
CA HIS A 326 0.73 -2.35 11.76
C HIS A 326 1.83 -1.47 11.15
N ASN A 327 1.43 -0.28 10.71
CA ASN A 327 2.34 0.71 10.10
C ASN A 327 3.08 1.52 11.16
N GLY A 328 4.36 1.79 10.92
CA GLY A 328 5.16 2.68 11.76
C GLY A 328 4.65 4.12 11.72
N PHE A 329 5.03 4.91 12.73
CA PHE A 329 4.63 6.32 12.83
C PHE A 329 5.24 7.19 11.74
N VAL A 330 4.54 8.27 11.40
CA VAL A 330 5.12 9.39 10.66
C VAL A 330 5.61 10.43 11.66
N ASN A 331 6.88 10.79 11.55
CA ASN A 331 7.53 11.81 12.36
C ASN A 331 7.85 13.03 11.49
N VAL A 332 8.00 14.19 12.11
CA VAL A 332 8.55 15.42 11.53
C VAL A 332 9.69 15.84 12.45
N ASP A 333 10.89 16.01 11.92
CA ASP A 333 12.10 16.34 12.72
C ASP A 333 12.34 15.38 13.90
N SER A 334 12.07 14.08 13.68
CA SER A 334 12.12 13.03 14.72
C SER A 334 11.07 13.13 15.84
N GLU A 335 10.18 14.12 15.81
CA GLU A 335 9.02 14.20 16.69
C GLU A 335 7.77 13.59 16.05
N LYS A 336 6.90 12.97 16.87
CA LYS A 336 5.63 12.44 16.36
C LYS A 336 4.75 13.59 15.89
N MET A 337 4.17 13.45 14.69
CA MET A 337 3.20 14.42 14.16
C MET A 337 2.00 14.60 15.09
N SER A 338 1.67 15.85 15.43
CA SER A 338 0.46 16.19 16.18
C SER A 338 -0.01 17.62 15.90
N LYS A 339 -1.33 17.86 15.97
CA LYS A 339 -1.89 19.20 15.81
C LYS A 339 -1.35 20.20 16.85
N SER A 340 -1.12 19.74 18.09
CA SER A 340 -0.63 20.56 19.20
C SER A 340 0.80 21.06 19.04
N LEU A 341 1.63 20.35 18.26
CA LEU A 341 3.03 20.74 17.99
C LEU A 341 3.16 21.60 16.72
N GLY A 342 2.06 21.89 16.01
CA GLY A 342 2.09 22.65 14.76
C GLY A 342 2.78 21.94 13.59
N ASN A 343 3.23 20.70 13.78
CA ASN A 343 3.93 19.87 12.78
C ASN A 343 2.99 18.91 12.04
N PHE A 344 1.73 19.31 11.86
CA PHE A 344 0.67 18.52 11.23
C PHE A 344 0.44 18.98 9.80
N PHE A 345 0.57 18.07 8.83
CA PHE A 345 0.38 18.34 7.42
C PHE A 345 -0.76 17.48 6.87
N THR A 346 -1.80 18.12 6.35
CA THR A 346 -2.84 17.40 5.61
C THR A 346 -2.25 16.83 4.32
N ILE A 347 -2.92 15.84 3.73
CA ILE A 347 -2.56 15.35 2.39
C ILE A 347 -2.57 16.53 1.41
N ARG A 348 -3.56 17.41 1.51
CA ARG A 348 -3.78 18.55 0.62
C ARG A 348 -2.68 19.61 0.71
N ASP A 349 -2.17 19.87 1.90
CA ASP A 349 -1.03 20.79 2.08
C ASP A 349 0.20 20.30 1.32
N VAL A 350 0.41 18.98 1.28
CA VAL A 350 1.49 18.37 0.49
C VAL A 350 1.15 18.41 -1.00
N LEU A 351 -0.08 18.06 -1.38
CA LEU A 351 -0.50 18.02 -2.79
C LEU A 351 -0.53 19.39 -3.47
N ALA A 352 -0.66 20.47 -2.71
CA ALA A 352 -0.51 21.83 -3.21
C ALA A 352 0.90 22.12 -3.74
N ARG A 353 1.91 21.36 -3.31
CA ARG A 353 3.33 21.56 -3.65
C ARG A 353 3.96 20.39 -4.38
N TYR A 354 3.41 19.18 -4.24
CA TYR A 354 3.98 17.94 -4.79
C TYR A 354 2.91 17.11 -5.48
N HIS A 355 3.31 16.43 -6.56
CA HIS A 355 2.39 15.56 -7.28
C HIS A 355 1.96 14.39 -6.38
N PRO A 356 0.70 13.91 -6.45
CA PRO A 356 0.24 12.80 -5.61
C PRO A 356 1.12 11.55 -5.68
N LEU A 357 1.60 11.21 -6.88
CA LEU A 357 2.54 10.09 -7.06
C LEU A 357 3.92 10.34 -6.44
N ALA A 358 4.35 11.59 -6.26
CA ALA A 358 5.59 11.89 -5.54
C ALA A 358 5.43 11.64 -4.03
N LEU A 359 4.30 12.05 -3.44
CA LEU A 359 3.95 11.68 -2.07
C LEU A 359 3.83 10.16 -1.93
N ARG A 360 3.17 9.49 -2.88
CA ARG A 360 3.08 8.04 -2.88
C ARG A 360 4.45 7.36 -2.95
N TRP A 361 5.32 7.81 -3.85
CA TRP A 361 6.71 7.33 -3.96
C TRP A 361 7.46 7.49 -2.63
N PHE A 362 7.35 8.66 -2.00
CA PHE A 362 7.94 8.93 -0.69
C PHE A 362 7.46 7.93 0.37
N LEU A 363 6.15 7.65 0.43
CA LEU A 363 5.55 6.73 1.39
C LEU A 363 6.01 5.27 1.20
N VAL A 364 6.13 4.80 -0.05
CA VAL A 364 6.56 3.42 -0.35
C VAL A 364 8.09 3.23 -0.32
N SER A 365 8.86 4.32 -0.26
CA SER A 365 10.33 4.28 -0.18
C SER A 365 10.86 3.87 1.20
N SER A 366 9.99 3.75 2.20
CA SER A 366 10.34 3.25 3.55
C SER A 366 9.50 2.02 3.89
N GLN A 367 10.11 1.08 4.61
CA GLN A 367 9.40 -0.14 5.01
C GLN A 367 8.19 0.21 5.89
N TYR A 368 7.01 -0.36 5.62
CA TYR A 368 5.74 0.09 6.19
C TYR A 368 5.74 0.07 7.73
N ARG A 369 6.46 -0.87 8.36
CA ARG A 369 6.60 -1.01 9.82
C ARG A 369 7.60 -0.02 10.46
N ALA A 370 8.57 0.47 9.70
CA ALA A 370 9.59 1.38 10.21
C ALA A 370 8.99 2.78 10.46
N PRO A 371 9.53 3.63 11.34
CA PRO A 371 9.17 5.05 11.34
C PRO A 371 9.50 5.71 9.99
N LEU A 372 8.68 6.66 9.54
CA LEU A 372 8.92 7.47 8.35
C LEU A 372 9.11 8.91 8.80
N ASN A 373 10.24 9.52 8.45
CA ASN A 373 10.50 10.92 8.76
C ASN A 373 10.10 11.80 7.58
N TYR A 374 9.05 12.58 7.74
CA TYR A 374 8.62 13.59 6.78
C TYR A 374 9.66 14.71 6.73
N SER A 375 10.04 15.08 5.51
CA SER A 375 10.86 16.26 5.22
C SER A 375 10.61 16.73 3.80
N ASP A 376 10.68 18.04 3.58
CA ASP A 376 10.55 18.61 2.23
C ASP A 376 11.68 18.09 1.31
N LYS A 377 12.89 17.87 1.84
CA LYS A 377 13.99 17.22 1.09
C LYS A 377 13.62 15.81 0.63
N GLY A 378 13.02 14.99 1.51
CA GLY A 378 12.60 13.63 1.17
C GLY A 378 11.52 13.60 0.07
N LEU A 379 10.59 14.56 0.09
CA LEU A 379 9.60 14.73 -0.97
C LEU A 379 10.23 15.25 -2.27
N GLU A 380 11.20 16.16 -2.21
CA GLU A 380 11.94 16.63 -3.39
C GLU A 380 12.71 15.48 -4.05
N ASP A 381 13.40 14.66 -3.25
CA ASP A 381 14.11 13.49 -3.74
C ASP A 381 13.13 12.47 -4.35
N ALA A 382 11.96 12.23 -3.73
CA ALA A 382 10.92 11.37 -4.29
C ALA A 382 10.36 11.91 -5.61
N SER A 383 10.09 13.22 -5.69
CA SER A 383 9.64 13.90 -6.92
C SER A 383 10.68 13.79 -8.04
N GLY A 384 11.96 14.00 -7.73
CA GLY A 384 13.06 13.85 -8.69
C GLY A 384 13.23 12.40 -9.17
N ARG A 385 13.05 11.41 -8.29
CA ARG A 385 13.06 9.98 -8.65
C ARG A 385 11.91 9.63 -9.58
N LEU A 386 10.70 10.08 -9.26
CA LEU A 386 9.52 9.89 -10.11
C LEU A 386 9.73 10.53 -11.48
N TYR A 387 10.23 11.77 -11.54
CA TYR A 387 10.57 12.45 -12.80
C TYR A 387 11.56 11.62 -13.63
N TYR A 388 12.64 11.13 -13.00
CA TYR A 388 13.66 10.34 -13.71
C TYR A 388 13.10 9.04 -14.28
N VAL A 389 12.25 8.34 -13.52
CA VAL A 389 11.58 7.11 -13.98
C VAL A 389 10.62 7.42 -15.12
N ALA A 390 9.83 8.49 -15.01
CA ALA A 390 8.89 8.90 -16.06
C ALA A 390 9.61 9.29 -17.35
N GLN A 391 10.68 10.10 -17.25
CA GLN A 391 11.48 10.48 -18.41
C GLN A 391 12.12 9.27 -19.08
N ALA A 392 12.75 8.38 -18.31
CA ALA A 392 13.35 7.17 -18.88
C ALA A 392 12.30 6.31 -19.60
N ARG A 393 11.09 6.17 -19.05
CA ARG A 393 9.99 5.45 -19.71
C ARG A 393 9.54 6.16 -20.99
N LEU A 394 9.46 7.49 -21.00
CA LEU A 394 9.07 8.27 -22.17
C LEU A 394 10.09 8.06 -23.30
N ASP A 395 11.38 8.18 -23.00
CA ASP A 395 12.44 7.99 -23.99
C ASP A 395 12.41 6.57 -24.60
N VAL A 396 12.05 5.55 -23.80
CA VAL A 396 11.81 4.19 -24.32
C VAL A 396 10.61 4.15 -25.27
N VAL A 397 9.49 4.73 -24.87
CA VAL A 397 8.27 4.77 -25.69
C VAL A 397 8.51 5.49 -27.01
N GLU A 398 9.22 6.63 -26.99
CA GLU A 398 9.60 7.38 -28.18
C GLU A 398 10.53 6.57 -29.08
N ALA A 399 11.53 5.89 -28.52
CA ALA A 399 12.43 5.03 -29.29
C ALA A 399 11.69 3.87 -29.98
N LEU A 400 10.69 3.29 -29.31
CA LEU A 400 9.85 2.23 -29.89
C LEU A 400 8.91 2.79 -30.97
N ARG A 401 8.30 3.97 -30.74
CA ARG A 401 7.46 4.66 -31.74
C ARG A 401 8.26 5.02 -32.99
N ALA A 402 9.48 5.54 -32.83
CA ALA A 402 10.37 5.89 -33.93
C ALA A 402 10.80 4.66 -34.77
N ALA A 403 10.78 3.46 -34.20
CA ALA A 403 11.05 2.21 -34.90
C ALA A 403 9.85 1.65 -35.70
N GLY A 404 8.69 2.32 -35.67
CA GLY A 404 7.52 1.93 -36.46
C GLY A 404 7.04 0.51 -36.18
N GLU A 405 6.86 -0.30 -37.24
CA GLU A 405 6.38 -1.68 -37.15
C GLU A 405 7.29 -2.58 -36.31
N GLU A 406 8.62 -2.38 -36.35
CA GLU A 406 9.56 -3.15 -35.54
C GLU A 406 9.37 -2.89 -34.04
N GLY A 407 9.13 -1.63 -33.66
CA GLY A 407 8.84 -1.26 -32.28
C GLY A 407 7.49 -1.80 -31.79
N GLN A 408 6.45 -1.75 -32.64
CA GLN A 408 5.14 -2.34 -32.33
C GLN A 408 5.24 -3.86 -32.14
N ARG A 409 6.00 -4.54 -33.00
CA ARG A 409 6.26 -5.98 -32.87
C ARG A 409 7.00 -6.30 -31.57
N ALA A 410 8.06 -5.55 -31.25
CA ALA A 410 8.80 -5.73 -30.01
C ALA A 410 7.91 -5.56 -28.77
N MET A 411 6.98 -4.60 -28.79
CA MET A 411 5.99 -4.41 -27.73
C MET A 411 5.02 -5.59 -27.60
N ALA A 412 4.45 -6.07 -28.72
CA ALA A 412 3.56 -7.22 -28.72
C ALA A 412 4.26 -8.49 -28.17
N GLU A 413 5.50 -8.73 -28.60
CA GLU A 413 6.31 -9.85 -28.11
C GLU A 413 6.64 -9.70 -26.61
N ALA A 414 6.97 -8.48 -26.17
CA ALA A 414 7.24 -8.18 -24.76
C ALA A 414 6.00 -8.39 -23.87
N GLU A 415 4.80 -8.04 -24.33
CA GLU A 415 3.57 -8.30 -23.58
C GLU A 415 3.30 -9.78 -23.37
N VAL A 416 3.52 -10.61 -24.40
CA VAL A 416 3.43 -12.08 -24.30
C VAL A 416 4.44 -12.61 -23.28
N VAL A 417 5.70 -12.15 -23.36
CA VAL A 417 6.75 -12.54 -22.40
C VAL A 417 6.37 -12.14 -20.98
N MET A 418 5.83 -10.94 -20.77
CA MET A 418 5.44 -10.48 -19.43
C MET A 418 4.22 -11.24 -18.90
N ALA A 419 3.25 -11.58 -19.74
CA ALA A 419 2.11 -12.42 -19.35
C ALA A 419 2.58 -13.82 -18.92
N GLN A 420 3.50 -14.42 -19.68
CA GLN A 420 4.12 -15.70 -19.34
C GLN A 420 4.96 -15.62 -18.08
N ALA A 421 5.73 -14.54 -17.87
CA ALA A 421 6.57 -14.36 -16.69
C ALA A 421 5.74 -14.16 -15.41
N ALA A 422 4.66 -13.38 -15.46
CA ALA A 422 3.70 -13.29 -14.36
C ALA A 422 3.08 -14.65 -14.05
N ALA A 423 2.91 -15.48 -15.08
CA ALA A 423 2.47 -16.85 -14.99
C ALA A 423 3.61 -17.88 -14.85
N ASN A 424 4.85 -17.50 -14.53
CA ASN A 424 6.02 -18.39 -14.30
C ASN A 424 7.00 -17.86 -13.23
N ALA A 425 6.58 -16.94 -12.36
CA ALA A 425 7.47 -16.15 -11.50
C ALA A 425 8.18 -16.99 -10.41
N ASN A 426 9.16 -17.84 -10.77
CA ASN A 426 10.09 -18.43 -9.80
C ASN A 426 11.38 -19.11 -10.33
N SER A 427 12.09 -18.57 -11.34
CA SER A 427 13.50 -18.94 -11.54
C SER A 427 14.42 -17.88 -10.93
N THR A 428 14.92 -18.12 -9.71
CA THR A 428 15.97 -17.31 -9.10
C THR A 428 17.20 -17.28 -10.03
N PRO A 429 17.70 -16.12 -10.49
CA PRO A 429 19.08 -16.05 -10.92
C PRO A 429 19.91 -16.12 -9.64
N THR A 430 20.71 -17.16 -9.48
CA THR A 430 21.75 -17.15 -8.44
C THR A 430 22.60 -15.89 -8.62
N SER A 431 23.13 -15.35 -7.52
CA SER A 431 24.04 -14.19 -7.57
C SER A 431 25.24 -14.41 -8.52
N GLU A 432 25.57 -15.67 -8.80
CA GLU A 432 26.55 -16.07 -9.82
C GLU A 432 26.09 -15.82 -11.26
N ALA A 433 24.81 -16.00 -11.61
CA ALA A 433 24.31 -15.80 -12.97
C ALA A 433 24.24 -14.31 -13.36
N ALA A 434 23.87 -13.43 -12.41
CA ALA A 434 23.91 -11.99 -12.60
C ALA A 434 25.35 -11.46 -12.71
N ALA A 435 26.27 -11.97 -11.87
CA ALA A 435 27.69 -11.62 -11.93
C ALA A 435 28.37 -12.14 -13.22
N GLN A 436 27.98 -13.31 -13.72
CA GLN A 436 28.47 -13.85 -15.00
C GLN A 436 27.92 -13.08 -16.21
N GLN A 437 26.71 -12.52 -16.14
CA GLN A 437 26.14 -11.65 -17.17
C GLN A 437 26.78 -10.26 -17.22
N GLU A 438 27.10 -9.66 -16.07
CA GLU A 438 27.88 -8.40 -16.03
C GLU A 438 29.31 -8.60 -16.55
N ALA A 439 29.95 -9.75 -16.26
CA ALA A 439 31.27 -10.08 -16.78
C ALA A 439 31.26 -10.34 -18.31
N ALA A 440 30.18 -10.93 -18.85
CA ALA A 440 30.04 -11.16 -20.28
C ALA A 440 29.80 -9.87 -21.09
N ALA A 441 29.14 -8.87 -20.50
CA ALA A 441 28.96 -7.54 -21.10
C ALA A 441 30.26 -6.69 -21.12
N ALA A 442 31.25 -7.04 -20.29
CA ALA A 442 32.51 -6.31 -20.15
C ALA A 442 33.69 -6.87 -20.98
N ALA A 443 33.52 -7.98 -21.71
CA ALA A 443 34.61 -8.59 -22.48
C ALA A 443 34.85 -7.91 -23.85
N PRO A 444 36.11 -7.64 -24.26
CA PRO A 444 36.40 -7.00 -25.54
C PRO A 444 36.18 -7.99 -26.70
N SER A 445 35.46 -7.54 -27.74
CA SER A 445 35.08 -8.34 -28.90
C SER A 445 36.31 -8.80 -29.71
N GLY A 446 36.63 -10.09 -29.65
CA GLY A 446 37.55 -10.75 -30.56
C GLY A 446 36.92 -10.95 -31.95
N LYS A 447 37.63 -10.55 -33.02
CA LYS A 447 37.18 -10.68 -34.41
C LYS A 447 37.21 -12.16 -34.86
N GLY A 448 36.04 -12.76 -35.05
CA GLY A 448 35.88 -14.02 -35.78
C GLY A 448 34.81 -13.88 -36.87
N LYS A 449 35.20 -14.01 -38.14
CA LYS A 449 34.28 -14.04 -39.28
C LYS A 449 33.70 -15.46 -39.43
N GLY A 450 32.38 -15.60 -39.32
CA GLY A 450 31.65 -16.81 -39.72
C GLY A 450 30.25 -16.42 -40.19
N LYS A 451 29.92 -16.73 -41.46
CA LYS A 451 28.58 -16.62 -42.03
C LYS A 451 27.79 -17.89 -41.68
N GLY A 452 26.64 -17.75 -41.02
CA GLY A 452 25.69 -18.83 -40.73
C GLY A 452 24.36 -18.22 -40.27
N GLY A 453 23.24 -18.78 -40.74
CA GLY A 453 21.89 -18.20 -40.63
C GLY A 453 21.48 -17.80 -39.22
N ALA A 454 20.83 -16.64 -39.11
CA ALA A 454 20.32 -16.09 -37.87
C ALA A 454 19.09 -16.88 -37.40
N ALA A 455 19.30 -17.86 -36.53
CA ALA A 455 18.29 -18.22 -35.55
C ALA A 455 18.12 -17.01 -34.62
N ALA A 456 16.88 -16.58 -34.38
CA ALA A 456 16.56 -15.49 -33.45
C ALA A 456 17.09 -15.86 -32.05
N ALA A 457 18.22 -15.28 -31.65
CA ALA A 457 18.71 -15.39 -30.29
C ALA A 457 17.70 -14.69 -29.39
N ALA A 458 17.13 -15.41 -28.42
CA ALA A 458 16.20 -14.85 -27.44
C ALA A 458 16.85 -13.64 -26.77
N ALA A 459 16.18 -12.48 -26.80
CA ALA A 459 16.59 -11.31 -26.05
C ALA A 459 16.72 -11.66 -24.56
N PRO A 460 17.71 -11.12 -23.82
CA PRO A 460 17.90 -11.43 -22.41
C PRO A 460 16.64 -11.04 -21.62
N ALA A 461 16.27 -11.87 -20.65
CA ALA A 461 15.04 -11.80 -19.86
C ALA A 461 15.00 -10.64 -18.84
N ALA A 462 15.35 -9.42 -19.28
CA ALA A 462 15.51 -8.26 -18.43
C ALA A 462 14.19 -7.81 -17.77
N GLY A 463 13.06 -7.88 -18.49
CA GLY A 463 11.73 -7.60 -17.96
C GLY A 463 11.27 -8.62 -16.91
N PRO A 464 11.28 -9.93 -17.23
CA PRO A 464 10.98 -10.99 -16.26
C PRO A 464 11.86 -10.96 -15.01
N ALA A 465 13.16 -10.67 -15.14
CA ALA A 465 14.07 -10.55 -14.01
C ALA A 465 13.66 -9.43 -13.05
N LEU A 466 13.35 -8.23 -13.57
CA LEU A 466 12.86 -7.11 -12.77
C LEU A 466 11.57 -7.49 -12.02
N LEU A 467 10.59 -8.07 -12.72
CA LEU A 467 9.33 -8.44 -12.08
C LEU A 467 9.54 -9.49 -10.99
N SER A 468 10.37 -10.50 -11.24
CA SER A 468 10.72 -11.52 -10.25
C SER A 468 11.35 -10.91 -8.99
N GLU A 469 12.31 -10.00 -9.15
CA GLU A 469 12.96 -9.31 -8.03
C GLU A 469 11.95 -8.49 -7.20
N VAL A 470 11.06 -7.75 -7.87
CA VAL A 470 10.00 -6.97 -7.19
C VAL A 470 9.01 -7.87 -6.46
N LEU A 471 8.56 -8.96 -7.08
CA LEU A 471 7.63 -9.89 -6.45
C LEU A 471 8.26 -10.59 -5.24
N SER A 472 9.54 -10.96 -5.34
CA SER A 472 10.30 -11.52 -4.23
C SER A 472 10.42 -10.52 -3.06
N ALA A 473 10.71 -9.25 -3.36
CA ALA A 473 10.75 -8.20 -2.35
C ALA A 473 9.39 -8.00 -1.66
N LEU A 474 8.29 -7.95 -2.41
CA LEU A 474 6.95 -7.78 -1.84
C LEU A 474 6.49 -9.03 -1.05
N ALA A 475 6.92 -10.23 -1.46
CA ALA A 475 6.66 -11.46 -0.71
C ALA A 475 7.38 -11.48 0.65
N ASP A 476 8.52 -10.80 0.79
CA ASP A 476 9.22 -10.64 2.07
C ASP A 476 8.63 -9.48 2.89
N ASP A 477 7.44 -9.67 3.47
CA ASP A 477 6.81 -8.70 4.37
C ASP A 477 6.64 -7.31 3.71
N LEU A 478 6.14 -7.30 2.48
CA LEU A 478 5.81 -6.09 1.72
C LEU A 478 7.00 -5.11 1.65
N ASN A 479 8.20 -5.60 1.35
CA ASN A 479 9.42 -4.78 1.30
C ASN A 479 9.44 -3.84 0.09
N THR A 480 8.64 -2.77 0.16
CA THR A 480 8.53 -1.76 -0.89
C THR A 480 9.82 -0.97 -1.14
N PRO A 481 10.72 -0.71 -0.16
CA PRO A 481 12.01 -0.10 -0.46
C PRO A 481 12.87 -0.95 -1.40
N ALA A 482 12.91 -2.26 -1.19
CA ALA A 482 13.62 -3.17 -2.10
C ALA A 482 12.96 -3.23 -3.48
N ALA A 483 11.63 -3.27 -3.54
CA ALA A 483 10.88 -3.22 -4.81
C ALA A 483 11.17 -1.93 -5.61
N VAL A 484 11.19 -0.78 -4.96
CA VAL A 484 11.58 0.50 -5.60
C VAL A 484 13.06 0.48 -6.00
N GLY A 485 13.93 -0.06 -5.14
CA GLY A 485 15.37 -0.19 -5.40
C GLY A 485 15.71 -1.01 -6.64
N ALA A 486 14.94 -2.07 -6.91
CA ALA A 486 15.08 -2.95 -8.07
C ALA A 486 15.01 -2.22 -9.43
N LEU A 487 14.37 -1.04 -9.48
CA LEU A 487 14.31 -0.21 -10.70
C LEU A 487 15.67 0.34 -11.14
N SER A 488 16.68 0.37 -10.25
CA SER A 488 17.97 1.00 -10.51
C SER A 488 18.75 0.35 -11.66
N ALA A 489 18.80 -0.99 -11.72
CA ALA A 489 19.51 -1.71 -12.79
C ALA A 489 18.81 -1.60 -14.17
N PRO A 490 17.47 -1.76 -14.26
CA PRO A 490 16.69 -1.43 -15.46
C PRO A 490 16.94 -0.02 -15.99
N LEU A 491 16.94 0.99 -15.12
CA LEU A 491 17.16 2.39 -15.53
C LEU A 491 18.56 2.60 -16.12
N ARG A 492 19.59 1.96 -15.54
CA ARG A 492 20.95 1.96 -16.13
C ARG A 492 20.98 1.29 -17.50
N THR A 493 20.29 0.17 -17.63
CA THR A 493 20.19 -0.58 -18.90
C THR A 493 19.48 0.22 -19.98
N ILE A 494 18.36 0.87 -19.63
CA ILE A 494 17.64 1.79 -20.52
C ILE A 494 18.56 2.91 -20.98
N ASN A 495 19.27 3.56 -20.05
CA ASN A 495 20.17 4.65 -20.38
C ASN A 495 21.28 4.19 -21.34
N ASP A 496 21.89 3.02 -21.13
CA ASP A 496 22.88 2.46 -22.05
C ASP A 496 22.30 2.24 -23.46
N LEU A 497 21.14 1.57 -23.54
CA LEU A 497 20.47 1.22 -24.80
C LEU A 497 20.00 2.43 -25.61
N LEU A 498 19.71 3.55 -24.95
CA LEU A 498 19.28 4.78 -25.59
C LEU A 498 20.46 5.69 -25.97
N THR A 499 21.43 5.85 -25.07
CA THR A 499 22.42 6.94 -25.17
C THR A 499 23.79 6.52 -25.68
N THR A 500 24.21 5.26 -25.50
CA THR A 500 25.54 4.82 -25.95
C THR A 500 25.52 4.32 -27.38
N LYS A 501 26.66 4.46 -28.08
CA LYS A 501 26.82 3.95 -29.45
C LYS A 501 26.75 2.41 -29.49
N ALA A 502 27.21 1.74 -28.44
CA ALA A 502 27.17 0.28 -28.33
C ALA A 502 25.74 -0.20 -28.09
N GLY A 503 25.04 0.39 -27.10
CA GLY A 503 23.65 0.08 -26.79
C GLY A 503 22.71 0.32 -27.97
N ARG A 504 22.87 1.44 -28.69
CA ARG A 504 22.07 1.72 -29.90
C ARG A 504 22.26 0.72 -31.04
N LYS A 505 23.36 -0.03 -31.06
CA LYS A 505 23.70 -1.03 -32.10
C LYS A 505 23.40 -2.47 -31.68
N ARG A 506 22.90 -2.69 -30.45
CA ARG A 506 22.56 -4.04 -29.99
C ARG A 506 21.43 -4.62 -30.87
N PRO A 507 21.54 -5.86 -31.35
CA PRO A 507 20.55 -6.45 -32.25
C PRO A 507 19.18 -6.67 -31.59
N ASP A 508 19.16 -6.81 -30.26
CA ASP A 508 18.00 -7.05 -29.41
C ASP A 508 17.56 -5.80 -28.62
N ARG A 509 18.07 -4.61 -29.00
CA ARG A 509 17.79 -3.33 -28.32
C ARG A 509 16.30 -3.08 -28.13
N LEU A 510 15.51 -3.12 -29.22
CA LEU A 510 14.07 -2.82 -29.16
C LEU A 510 13.31 -3.83 -28.31
N ALA A 511 13.67 -5.12 -28.41
CA ALA A 511 13.08 -6.18 -27.59
C ALA A 511 13.32 -5.95 -26.10
N VAL A 512 14.54 -5.59 -25.69
CA VAL A 512 14.84 -5.33 -24.28
C VAL A 512 14.22 -4.04 -23.78
N LEU A 513 14.21 -2.98 -24.58
CA LEU A 513 13.50 -1.74 -24.25
C LEU A 513 12.00 -1.99 -24.04
N ALA A 514 11.35 -2.75 -24.92
CA ALA A 514 9.94 -3.13 -24.80
C ALA A 514 9.68 -3.99 -23.55
N GLN A 515 10.51 -5.00 -23.27
CA GLN A 515 10.39 -5.82 -22.06
C GLN A 515 10.52 -4.99 -20.78
N LEU A 516 11.51 -4.10 -20.72
CA LEU A 516 11.72 -3.24 -19.55
C LEU A 516 10.57 -2.25 -19.38
N HIS A 517 10.06 -1.65 -20.47
CA HIS A 517 8.87 -0.79 -20.39
C HIS A 517 7.67 -1.55 -19.83
N CYS A 518 7.35 -2.72 -20.40
CA CYS A 518 6.22 -3.54 -19.94
C CYS A 518 6.39 -3.94 -18.47
N ALA A 519 7.59 -4.38 -18.05
CA ALA A 519 7.88 -4.74 -16.67
C ALA A 519 7.72 -3.55 -15.72
N MET A 520 8.28 -2.38 -16.08
CA MET A 520 8.12 -1.16 -15.29
C MET A 520 6.65 -0.75 -15.17
N CYS A 521 5.83 -0.86 -16.23
CA CYS A 521 4.38 -0.61 -16.11
C CYS A 521 3.73 -1.50 -15.03
N ARG A 522 4.11 -2.80 -14.96
CA ARG A 522 3.54 -3.75 -13.99
C ARG A 522 4.04 -3.45 -12.58
N VAL A 523 5.31 -3.07 -12.42
CA VAL A 523 5.85 -2.62 -11.12
C VAL A 523 5.12 -1.36 -10.66
N MET A 524 4.96 -0.36 -11.52
CA MET A 524 4.23 0.87 -11.19
C MET A 524 2.77 0.55 -10.83
N GLN A 525 2.11 -0.37 -11.52
CA GLN A 525 0.76 -0.82 -11.17
C GLN A 525 0.68 -1.49 -9.79
N LEU A 526 1.60 -2.39 -9.46
CA LEU A 526 1.65 -3.05 -8.13
C LEU A 526 1.89 -2.04 -7.00
N LEU A 527 2.73 -1.04 -7.25
CA LEU A 527 3.00 0.03 -6.32
C LEU A 527 1.93 1.13 -6.32
N GLY A 528 0.86 1.01 -7.14
CA GLY A 528 -0.22 1.99 -7.29
C GLY A 528 0.22 3.34 -7.85
N MET A 529 1.25 3.34 -8.70
CA MET A 529 1.78 4.50 -9.41
C MET A 529 1.51 4.40 -10.92
N GLU A 530 0.46 3.68 -11.31
CA GLU A 530 -0.03 3.61 -12.69
C GLU A 530 -0.70 4.92 -13.10
N LEU A 531 -0.50 5.33 -14.36
CA LEU A 531 -1.07 6.55 -14.92
C LEU A 531 -2.46 6.28 -15.51
N GLU A 532 -3.40 7.22 -15.34
CA GLU A 532 -4.80 7.02 -15.73
C GLU A 532 -4.98 6.71 -17.22
N LEU A 533 -4.29 7.44 -18.10
CA LEU A 533 -4.31 7.19 -19.55
C LEU A 533 -3.74 5.81 -19.91
N GLU A 534 -2.73 5.32 -19.19
CA GLU A 534 -2.18 3.97 -19.37
C GLU A 534 -3.17 2.90 -18.89
N ALA A 535 -3.90 3.17 -17.81
CA ALA A 535 -4.93 2.27 -17.28
C ALA A 535 -6.14 2.17 -18.23
N GLY A 536 -6.61 3.31 -18.74
CA GLY A 536 -7.72 3.38 -19.70
C GLY A 536 -7.41 2.63 -20.99
N ALA A 537 -6.26 2.89 -21.61
CA ALA A 537 -5.84 2.20 -22.83
C ALA A 537 -5.72 0.68 -22.64
N ARG A 538 -5.25 0.23 -21.46
CA ARG A 538 -5.17 -1.21 -21.14
C ARG A 538 -6.54 -1.84 -20.93
N ALA A 539 -7.46 -1.15 -20.28
CA ALA A 539 -8.84 -1.63 -20.11
C ALA A 539 -9.55 -1.77 -21.46
N GLU A 540 -9.36 -0.81 -22.36
CA GLU A 540 -9.87 -0.89 -23.74
C GLU A 540 -9.25 -2.07 -24.51
N ALA A 541 -7.93 -2.26 -24.41
CA ALA A 541 -7.24 -3.36 -25.06
C ALA A 541 -7.69 -4.74 -24.55
N ALA A 542 -7.99 -4.87 -23.25
CA ALA A 542 -8.50 -6.11 -22.66
C ALA A 542 -9.95 -6.43 -23.08
N GLY A 543 -10.75 -5.41 -23.40
CA GLY A 543 -12.15 -5.55 -23.81
C GLY A 543 -12.37 -5.70 -25.32
N ALA A 544 -11.38 -5.39 -26.15
CA ALA A 544 -11.55 -5.31 -27.60
C ALA A 544 -10.90 -6.48 -28.35
N SER A 545 -11.57 -7.01 -29.39
CA SER A 545 -11.01 -7.99 -30.33
C SER A 545 -10.06 -7.34 -31.35
N VAL A 546 -9.23 -6.40 -30.90
CA VAL A 546 -8.34 -5.61 -31.78
C VAL A 546 -7.12 -6.46 -32.11
N GLY A 547 -6.67 -6.42 -33.37
CA GLY A 547 -5.45 -7.10 -33.80
C GLY A 547 -4.23 -6.60 -33.01
N VAL A 548 -3.38 -7.52 -32.57
CA VAL A 548 -2.26 -7.28 -31.64
C VAL A 548 -1.37 -6.07 -32.02
N ALA A 549 -1.11 -5.85 -33.31
CA ALA A 549 -0.31 -4.71 -33.79
C ALA A 549 -0.99 -3.34 -33.62
N ALA A 550 -2.31 -3.26 -33.85
CA ALA A 550 -3.07 -2.01 -33.68
C ALA A 550 -3.17 -1.61 -32.20
N GLY A 551 -3.28 -2.60 -31.30
CA GLY A 551 -3.23 -2.38 -29.85
C GLY A 551 -1.88 -1.88 -29.34
N ALA A 552 -0.77 -2.37 -29.91
CA ALA A 552 0.58 -1.93 -29.53
C ALA A 552 0.84 -0.46 -29.91
N ALA A 553 0.39 -0.03 -31.09
CA ALA A 553 0.55 1.35 -31.55
C ALA A 553 -0.24 2.35 -30.70
N SER A 554 -1.51 2.05 -30.40
CA SER A 554 -2.36 2.88 -29.54
C SER A 554 -1.83 2.89 -28.10
N GLY A 555 -1.38 1.74 -27.58
CA GLY A 555 -0.78 1.64 -26.25
C GLY A 555 0.46 2.52 -26.09
N LEU A 556 1.40 2.49 -27.05
CA LEU A 556 2.57 3.37 -27.05
C LEU A 556 2.19 4.87 -27.12
N ALA A 557 1.13 5.23 -27.85
CA ALA A 557 0.66 6.61 -27.91
C ALA A 557 0.07 7.09 -26.58
N ALA A 558 -0.75 6.25 -25.93
CA ALA A 558 -1.30 6.54 -24.62
C ALA A 558 -0.21 6.70 -23.56
N SER A 559 0.79 5.79 -23.54
CA SER A 559 1.93 5.88 -22.63
C SER A 559 2.73 7.16 -22.82
N ALA A 560 3.01 7.56 -24.08
CA ALA A 560 3.74 8.81 -24.35
C ALA A 560 3.00 10.02 -23.78
N ALA A 561 1.71 10.17 -24.12
CA ALA A 561 0.89 11.28 -23.65
C ALA A 561 0.79 11.33 -22.11
N ALA A 562 0.61 10.17 -21.46
CA ALA A 562 0.54 10.07 -20.01
C ALA A 562 1.83 10.51 -19.32
N LEU A 563 2.98 10.09 -19.86
CA LEU A 563 4.29 10.40 -19.31
C LEU A 563 4.66 11.88 -19.54
N GLU A 564 4.36 12.42 -20.71
CA GLU A 564 4.52 13.85 -21.02
C GLU A 564 3.71 14.72 -20.06
N GLN A 565 2.43 14.37 -19.83
CA GLN A 565 1.57 15.07 -18.89
C GLN A 565 2.15 15.02 -17.46
N LEU A 566 2.56 13.84 -16.98
CA LEU A 566 3.17 13.70 -15.65
C LEU A 566 4.44 14.56 -15.51
N LEU A 567 5.32 14.56 -16.52
CA LEU A 567 6.54 15.35 -16.50
C LEU A 567 6.25 16.85 -16.48
N GLN A 568 5.21 17.30 -17.20
CA GLN A 568 4.75 18.68 -17.19
C GLN A 568 4.20 19.08 -15.81
N GLU A 569 3.35 18.24 -15.20
CA GLU A 569 2.79 18.49 -13.87
C GLU A 569 3.88 18.54 -12.79
N LEU A 570 4.87 17.64 -12.86
CA LEU A 570 6.02 17.63 -11.95
C LEU A 570 6.87 18.90 -12.10
N ARG A 571 7.10 19.38 -13.33
CA ARG A 571 7.79 20.66 -13.58
C ARG A 571 7.00 21.85 -13.06
N ALA A 572 5.69 21.91 -13.33
CA ALA A 572 4.83 22.99 -12.86
C ALA A 572 4.83 23.08 -11.32
N LEU A 573 4.70 21.94 -10.63
CA LEU A 573 4.76 21.90 -9.18
C LEU A 573 6.15 22.23 -8.65
N ALA A 574 7.23 21.86 -9.36
CA ALA A 574 8.57 22.31 -9.01
C ALA A 574 8.69 23.83 -9.08
N LEU A 575 8.21 24.47 -10.15
CA LEU A 575 8.19 25.92 -10.28
C LEU A 575 7.43 26.60 -9.14
N VAL A 576 6.30 26.04 -8.70
CA VAL A 576 5.56 26.52 -7.51
C VAL A 576 6.43 26.47 -6.26
N ARG A 577 7.17 25.38 -6.02
CA ARG A 577 8.07 25.25 -4.86
C ARG A 577 9.26 26.20 -4.91
N LEU A 578 9.70 26.56 -6.12
CA LEU A 578 10.85 27.41 -6.37
C LEU A 578 10.50 28.90 -6.43
N ASP A 579 9.20 29.25 -6.41
CA ASP A 579 8.71 30.61 -6.67
C ASP A 579 9.27 31.17 -8.00
N MET A 580 9.25 30.34 -9.04
CA MET A 580 9.74 30.66 -10.39
C MET A 580 8.65 30.47 -11.43
N THR A 581 8.78 31.15 -12.57
CA THR A 581 7.94 30.89 -13.75
C THR A 581 8.73 30.15 -14.82
N GLU A 582 8.03 29.46 -15.72
CA GLU A 582 8.67 28.79 -16.86
C GLU A 582 9.41 29.81 -17.73
N GLU A 583 8.85 31.00 -17.93
CA GLU A 583 9.48 32.08 -18.71
C GLU A 583 10.81 32.54 -18.10
N ALA A 584 10.89 32.60 -16.77
CA ALA A 584 12.14 32.94 -16.09
C ALA A 584 13.22 31.87 -16.31
N VAL A 585 12.85 30.59 -16.27
CA VAL A 585 13.78 29.49 -16.57
C VAL A 585 14.22 29.53 -18.03
N GLN A 586 13.29 29.73 -18.96
CA GLN A 586 13.59 29.82 -20.39
C GLN A 586 14.45 31.03 -20.73
N ALA A 587 14.22 32.18 -20.10
CA ALA A 587 15.07 33.37 -20.25
C ALA A 587 16.51 33.10 -19.80
N ALA A 588 16.70 32.38 -18.68
CA ALA A 588 18.03 31.99 -18.22
C ALA A 588 18.71 30.99 -19.18
N ILE A 589 17.96 30.04 -19.75
CA ILE A 589 18.46 29.11 -20.77
C ILE A 589 18.89 29.86 -22.05
N GLN A 590 18.09 30.85 -22.47
CA GLN A 590 18.39 31.68 -23.63
C GLN A 590 19.64 32.52 -23.39
N GLU A 591 19.76 33.19 -22.23
CA GLU A 591 20.94 33.95 -21.84
C GLU A 591 22.19 33.07 -21.82
N ARG A 592 22.08 31.84 -21.27
CA ARG A 592 23.17 30.87 -21.29
C ARG A 592 23.57 30.49 -22.72
N THR A 593 22.60 30.31 -23.61
CA THR A 593 22.84 29.98 -25.02
C THR A 593 23.60 31.11 -25.73
N GLU A 594 23.22 32.35 -25.48
CA GLU A 594 23.89 33.55 -25.98
C GLU A 594 25.32 33.68 -25.43
N ALA A 595 25.52 33.44 -24.13
CA ALA A 595 26.84 33.44 -23.50
C ALA A 595 27.76 32.38 -24.14
N ARG A 596 27.24 31.17 -24.40
CA ARG A 596 28.00 30.11 -25.10
C ARG A 596 28.34 30.52 -26.54
N ALA A 597 27.41 31.14 -27.26
CA ALA A 597 27.65 31.64 -28.62
C ALA A 597 28.72 32.75 -28.65
N ALA A 598 28.74 33.61 -27.63
CA ALA A 598 29.76 34.64 -27.41
C ALA A 598 31.10 34.10 -26.86
N LYS A 599 31.20 32.79 -26.59
CA LYS A 599 32.35 32.14 -25.91
C LYS A 599 32.61 32.66 -24.48
N ASP A 600 31.61 33.25 -23.84
CA ASP A 600 31.62 33.60 -22.42
C ASP A 600 31.22 32.37 -21.58
N PHE A 601 32.18 31.47 -21.40
CA PHE A 601 31.96 30.24 -20.62
C PHE A 601 31.76 30.52 -19.14
N ALA A 602 32.34 31.61 -18.61
CA ALA A 602 32.18 31.99 -17.21
C ALA A 602 30.74 32.39 -16.90
N ARG A 603 30.09 33.20 -17.75
CA ARG A 603 28.68 33.54 -17.60
C ARG A 603 27.77 32.32 -17.79
N SER A 604 28.05 31.49 -18.80
CA SER A 604 27.31 30.24 -19.05
C SER A 604 27.31 29.32 -17.81
N ASP A 605 28.46 29.16 -17.16
CA ASP A 605 28.60 28.30 -15.99
C ASP A 605 27.95 28.92 -14.75
N ALA A 606 28.07 30.24 -14.55
CA ALA A 606 27.37 30.95 -13.48
C ALA A 606 25.84 30.74 -13.56
N ILE A 607 25.23 30.89 -14.74
CA ILE A 607 23.79 30.65 -14.93
C ILE A 607 23.41 29.20 -14.59
N ARG A 608 24.22 28.22 -15.02
CA ARG A 608 23.96 26.81 -14.69
C ARG A 608 24.04 26.56 -13.18
N VAL A 609 25.01 27.13 -12.49
CA VAL A 609 25.16 27.01 -11.03
C VAL A 609 23.99 27.67 -10.31
N ASP A 610 23.60 28.88 -10.72
CA ASP A 610 22.47 29.61 -10.12
C ASP A 610 21.15 28.85 -10.27
N LEU A 611 20.89 28.27 -11.45
CA LEU A 611 19.71 27.44 -11.67
C LEU A 611 19.77 26.15 -10.85
N ALA A 612 20.92 25.47 -10.79
CA ALA A 612 21.08 24.25 -10.01
C ALA A 612 20.92 24.49 -8.49
N ALA A 613 21.41 25.63 -7.99
CA ALA A 613 21.21 26.06 -6.59
C ALA A 613 19.73 26.27 -6.27
N LYS A 614 18.92 26.65 -7.26
CA LYS A 614 17.47 26.74 -7.18
C LYS A 614 16.76 25.43 -7.54
N GLY A 615 17.46 24.29 -7.67
CA GLY A 615 16.81 23.02 -8.00
C GLY A 615 16.37 22.86 -9.46
N VAL A 616 16.86 23.71 -10.38
CA VAL A 616 16.64 23.58 -11.83
C VAL A 616 17.90 23.00 -12.48
N LEU A 617 17.83 21.74 -12.91
CA LEU A 617 18.97 21.05 -13.52
C LEU A 617 18.86 21.11 -15.05
N LEU A 618 19.84 21.74 -15.70
CA LEU A 618 19.91 21.84 -17.15
C LEU A 618 20.40 20.54 -17.80
N LEU A 619 19.73 20.16 -18.89
CA LEU A 619 20.04 19.01 -19.74
C LEU A 619 20.39 19.52 -21.14
N ASP A 620 21.65 19.38 -21.55
CA ASP A 620 22.05 19.73 -22.92
C ASP A 620 21.86 18.51 -23.84
N THR A 621 21.03 18.66 -24.86
CA THR A 621 20.76 17.65 -25.90
C THR A 621 21.14 18.19 -27.28
N PRO A 622 21.31 17.33 -28.31
CA PRO A 622 21.48 17.79 -29.69
C PRO A 622 20.36 18.73 -30.19
N GLU A 623 19.15 18.55 -29.66
CA GLU A 623 17.95 19.32 -30.01
C GLU A 623 17.86 20.67 -29.26
N GLY A 624 18.65 20.86 -28.21
CA GLY A 624 18.69 22.08 -27.41
C GLY A 624 18.91 21.83 -25.91
N THR A 625 18.92 22.90 -25.12
CA THR A 625 18.96 22.81 -23.66
C THR A 625 17.53 22.72 -23.11
N SER A 626 17.24 21.66 -22.36
CA SER A 626 16.02 21.53 -21.55
C SER A 626 16.36 21.52 -20.06
N TRP A 627 15.35 21.39 -19.19
CA TRP A 627 15.58 21.34 -17.75
C TRP A 627 14.72 20.26 -17.07
N ARG A 628 15.16 19.84 -15.88
CA ARG A 628 14.36 18.99 -14.99
C ARG A 628 14.43 19.49 -13.55
N PRO A 629 13.42 19.18 -12.72
CA PRO A 629 13.51 19.38 -11.28
C PRO A 629 14.66 18.56 -10.68
N GLY A 630 15.35 19.13 -9.70
CA GLY A 630 16.34 18.45 -8.88
C GLY A 630 16.31 18.98 -7.45
N SER A 631 16.90 18.24 -6.51
CA SER A 631 17.12 18.79 -5.18
C SER A 631 18.16 19.90 -5.26
N ALA A 632 17.87 21.04 -4.64
CA ALA A 632 18.84 22.11 -4.46
C ALA A 632 20.12 21.49 -3.85
N ALA A 633 21.26 21.75 -4.49
CA ALA A 633 22.52 21.40 -3.86
C ALA A 633 22.58 22.12 -2.51
N SER A 634 22.76 21.37 -1.42
CA SER A 634 23.10 21.99 -0.14
C SER A 634 24.35 22.83 -0.38
N LEU A 635 24.21 24.17 -0.33
CA LEU A 635 25.35 25.07 -0.37
C LEU A 635 26.23 24.88 0.86
#